data_AF-A0A8J8FZX1-F1
#
_entry.id   AF-A0A8J8FZX1-F1
#
_cell.length_a   1.000
_cell.length_b   1.000
_cell.length_c   1.000
_cell.angle_alpha   90.00
_cell.angle_beta   90.00
_cell.angle_gamma   90.00
#
_symmetry.space_group_name_H-M   'P 1'
#
loop_
_entity.id
_entity.type
_entity.pdbx_description
1 polymer ?
#
loop_
_entity_poly.entity_id
_entity_poly.type
_entity_poly.pdbx_seq_one_letter_code
_entity_poly.pdbx_strand_id
1 'polypeptide(L)'
;MVSNTEKQDYELLLLLSTLGANKIRAILILAHLYPKAITATQLSDILGYSMKARTIYRGILEDLQLKELIYLDKLTPKVASIRLNHDNPLLKRLIDLAKNHGENYQQIINELMVKEDV
;
A
#
# COMPACT_ATOMS: atom_id res chain seq x y z
N MET A 1 -13.59 -29.52 1.30
CA MET A 1 -12.43 -29.10 0.48
C MET A 1 -12.36 -27.60 0.57
N VAL A 2 -11.27 -27.03 1.09
CA VAL A 2 -11.09 -25.57 1.11
C VAL A 2 -10.86 -25.13 -0.35
N SER A 3 -11.63 -24.16 -0.82
CA SER A 3 -11.46 -23.62 -2.17
C SER A 3 -10.09 -22.93 -2.30
N ASN A 4 -9.49 -22.95 -3.49
CA ASN A 4 -8.19 -22.32 -3.71
C ASN A 4 -8.19 -20.83 -3.32
N THR A 5 -9.34 -20.17 -3.46
CA THR A 5 -9.55 -18.77 -3.07
C THR A 5 -9.51 -18.56 -1.56
N GLU A 6 -10.21 -19.38 -0.77
CA GLU A 6 -10.18 -19.29 0.70
C GLU A 6 -8.77 -19.52 1.25
N LYS A 7 -8.01 -20.42 0.63
CA LYS A 7 -6.59 -20.63 0.97
C LYS A 7 -5.76 -19.37 0.72
N GLN A 8 -5.91 -18.73 -0.44
CA GLN A 8 -5.18 -17.48 -0.75
C GLN A 8 -5.58 -16.33 0.17
N ASP A 9 -6.86 -16.21 0.51
CA ASP A 9 -7.34 -15.20 1.45
C ASP A 9 -6.73 -15.41 2.85
N TYR A 10 -6.65 -16.67 3.30
CA TYR A 10 -5.97 -17.00 4.56
C TYR A 10 -4.46 -16.72 4.52
N GLU A 11 -3.77 -17.09 3.43
CA GLU A 11 -2.34 -16.79 3.25
C GLU A 11 -2.08 -15.27 3.22
N LEU A 12 -2.96 -14.49 2.61
CA LEU A 12 -2.90 -13.03 2.62
C LEU A 12 -3.09 -12.48 4.05
N LEU A 13 -4.05 -13.00 4.82
CA LEU A 13 -4.24 -12.61 6.22
C LEU A 13 -3.00 -12.95 7.07
N LEU A 14 -2.40 -14.12 6.88
CA LEU A 14 -1.15 -14.49 7.52
C LEU A 14 -0.03 -13.52 7.16
N LEU A 15 0.16 -13.23 5.87
CA LEU A 15 1.15 -12.25 5.42
C LEU A 15 0.95 -10.91 6.12
N LEU A 16 -0.27 -10.35 6.08
CA LEU A 16 -0.58 -9.07 6.71
C LEU A 16 -0.36 -9.10 8.24
N SER A 17 -0.65 -10.21 8.91
CA SER A 17 -0.46 -10.36 10.36
C SER A 17 1.01 -10.29 10.80
N THR A 18 1.94 -10.61 9.90
CA THR A 18 3.38 -10.49 10.18
C THR A 18 3.89 -9.06 10.09
N LEU A 19 3.07 -8.13 9.59
CA LEU A 19 3.42 -6.74 9.36
C LEU A 19 2.93 -5.85 10.52
N GLY A 20 3.69 -4.81 10.84
CA GLY A 20 3.22 -3.79 11.78
C GLY A 20 2.08 -2.97 11.19
N ALA A 21 1.21 -2.39 12.04
CA ALA A 21 0.00 -1.66 11.63
C ALA A 21 0.24 -0.61 10.53
N ASN A 22 1.36 0.12 10.60
CA ASN A 22 1.71 1.13 9.60
C ASN A 22 2.01 0.53 8.21
N LYS A 23 2.71 -0.61 8.17
CA LYS A 23 3.01 -1.35 6.94
C LYS A 23 1.74 -1.90 6.31
N ILE A 24 0.84 -2.46 7.14
CA ILE A 24 -0.48 -2.94 6.69
C ILE A 24 -1.25 -1.78 6.06
N ARG A 25 -1.37 -0.63 6.74
CA ARG A 25 -2.11 0.53 6.21
C ARG A 25 -1.52 1.01 4.87
N ALA A 26 -0.20 1.10 4.76
CA ALA A 26 0.47 1.48 3.52
C ALA A 26 0.13 0.51 2.37
N ILE A 27 0.23 -0.80 2.60
CA ILE A 27 -0.13 -1.83 1.61
C ILE A 27 -1.60 -1.73 1.20
N LEU A 28 -2.51 -1.57 2.16
CA LEU A 28 -3.95 -1.46 1.88
C LEU A 28 -4.24 -0.23 1.03
N ILE A 29 -3.67 0.93 1.35
CA ILE A 29 -3.83 2.16 0.54
C ILE A 29 -3.32 1.93 -0.89
N LEU A 30 -2.11 1.36 -1.03
CA LEU A 30 -1.53 1.07 -2.34
C LEU A 30 -2.37 0.08 -3.17
N ALA A 31 -3.02 -0.90 -2.52
CA ALA A 31 -3.93 -1.82 -3.18
C ALA A 31 -5.18 -1.11 -3.76
N HIS A 32 -5.76 -0.16 -3.03
CA HIS A 32 -6.92 0.61 -3.50
C HIS A 32 -6.57 1.61 -4.61
N LEU A 33 -5.30 2.02 -4.69
CA LEU A 33 -4.82 2.97 -5.70
C LEU A 33 -4.33 2.27 -6.98
N TYR A 34 -4.06 0.97 -6.95
CA TYR A 34 -3.54 0.23 -8.10
C TYR A 34 -4.48 0.37 -9.33
N PRO A 35 -3.94 0.65 -10.54
CA PRO A 35 -2.52 0.58 -10.94
C PRO A 35 -1.73 1.88 -10.77
N LYS A 36 -2.28 2.91 -10.11
CA LYS A 36 -1.60 4.18 -9.94
C LYS A 36 -0.41 4.02 -8.99
N ALA A 37 0.70 4.70 -9.34
CA ALA A 37 1.81 4.90 -8.44
C ALA A 37 1.68 6.26 -7.75
N ILE A 38 2.12 6.36 -6.50
CA ILE A 38 2.08 7.60 -5.71
C ILE A 38 3.46 7.92 -5.15
N THR A 39 3.67 9.18 -4.79
CA THR A 39 4.92 9.59 -4.14
C THR A 39 4.96 9.18 -2.66
N ALA A 40 6.16 9.09 -2.11
CA ALA A 40 6.36 8.89 -0.67
C ALA A 40 5.67 9.97 0.17
N THR A 41 5.65 11.22 -0.29
CA THR A 41 4.95 12.34 0.36
C THR A 41 3.45 12.08 0.40
N GLN A 42 2.81 11.89 -0.76
CA GLN A 42 1.37 11.60 -0.86
C GLN A 42 0.93 10.44 0.05
N LEU A 43 1.69 9.34 0.07
CA LEU A 43 1.35 8.20 0.93
C LEU A 43 1.53 8.55 2.43
N SER A 44 2.55 9.34 2.78
CA SER A 44 2.75 9.83 4.16
C SER A 44 1.57 10.70 4.61
N ASP A 45 1.04 11.54 3.72
CA ASP A 45 -0.05 12.46 4.01
C ASP A 45 -1.38 11.70 4.16
N ILE A 46 -1.67 10.74 3.28
CA ILE A 46 -2.83 9.83 3.42
C ILE A 46 -2.76 9.05 4.74
N LEU A 47 -1.56 8.65 5.18
CA LEU A 47 -1.35 7.97 6.46
C LEU A 47 -1.47 8.90 7.68
N GLY A 48 -1.50 10.22 7.48
CA GLY A 48 -1.60 11.22 8.53
C GLY A 48 -0.31 11.43 9.32
N TYR A 49 0.85 11.16 8.72
CA TYR A 49 2.13 11.38 9.40
C TYR A 49 2.54 12.85 9.41
N SER A 50 2.85 13.37 10.61
CA SER A 50 3.50 14.69 10.73
C SER A 50 4.92 14.67 10.14
N MET A 51 5.48 15.85 9.83
CA MET A 51 6.86 15.98 9.33
C MET A 51 7.92 15.29 10.22
N LYS A 52 7.67 15.14 11.53
CA LYS A 52 8.57 14.44 12.46
C LYS A 52 8.60 12.92 12.26
N ALA A 53 7.57 12.33 11.67
CA ALA A 53 7.48 10.89 11.41
C ALA A 53 8.12 10.46 10.07
N ARG A 54 8.67 11.41 9.29
CA ARG A 54 9.22 11.16 7.95
C ARG A 54 10.39 10.18 7.94
N THR A 55 11.23 10.16 8.99
CA THR A 55 12.34 9.21 9.13
C THR A 55 11.86 7.78 9.38
N ILE A 56 10.85 7.61 10.24
CA ILE A 56 10.22 6.31 10.53
C ILE A 56 9.57 5.76 9.26
N TYR A 57 8.92 6.64 8.51
CA TYR A 57 8.24 6.30 7.27
C TYR A 57 9.21 5.81 6.18
N ARG A 58 10.41 6.39 6.08
CA ARG A 58 11.43 5.88 5.16
C ARG A 58 11.84 4.44 5.46
N GLY A 59 12.07 4.11 6.74
CA GLY A 59 12.40 2.74 7.16
C GLY A 59 11.26 1.74 6.89
N ILE A 60 10.01 2.20 6.97
CA ILE A 60 8.83 1.40 6.60
C ILE A 60 8.87 1.04 5.11
N LEU A 61 9.12 2.01 4.23
CA LEU A 61 9.16 1.76 2.79
C LEU A 61 10.34 0.88 2.38
N GLU A 62 11.51 1.09 2.98
CA GLU A 62 12.69 0.25 2.73
C GLU A 62 12.44 -1.19 3.16
N ASP A 63 11.82 -1.45 4.32
CA ASP A 63 11.45 -2.81 4.74
C ASP A 63 10.40 -3.46 3.83
N LEU A 64 9.38 -2.71 3.41
CA LEU A 64 8.37 -3.21 2.47
C LEU A 64 8.98 -3.56 1.10
N GLN A 65 9.96 -2.78 0.64
CA GLN A 65 10.71 -3.07 -0.58
C GLN A 65 11.57 -4.32 -0.42
N LEU A 66 12.30 -4.45 0.70
CA LEU A 66 13.13 -5.63 0.98
C LEU A 66 12.32 -6.93 1.07
N LYS A 67 11.07 -6.84 1.52
CA LYS A 67 10.11 -7.95 1.52
C LYS A 67 9.41 -8.18 0.19
N GLU A 68 9.80 -7.44 -0.86
CA GLU A 68 9.22 -7.50 -2.20
C GLU A 68 7.70 -7.24 -2.22
N LEU A 69 7.19 -6.40 -1.31
CA LEU A 69 5.75 -6.09 -1.24
C LEU A 69 5.37 -4.85 -2.04
N ILE A 70 6.34 -3.98 -2.33
CA ILE A 70 6.16 -2.77 -3.12
C ILE A 70 7.31 -2.63 -4.12
N TYR A 71 7.05 -1.94 -5.22
CA TYR A 71 8.10 -1.32 -6.01
C TYR A 71 8.34 0.10 -5.50
N LEU A 72 9.60 0.45 -5.37
CA LEU A 72 10.07 1.78 -4.96
C LEU A 72 11.04 2.29 -6.03
N ASP A 73 10.51 3.05 -6.99
CA ASP A 73 11.28 3.61 -8.10
C ASP A 73 11.79 5.00 -7.72
N LYS A 74 13.10 5.15 -7.52
CA LYS A 74 13.71 6.46 -7.22
C LYS A 74 13.76 7.30 -8.49
N LEU A 75 12.89 8.31 -8.58
CA LEU A 75 12.86 9.27 -9.70
C LEU A 75 13.96 10.32 -9.55
N THR A 76 14.22 10.76 -8.32
CA THR A 76 15.33 11.65 -7.95
C THR A 76 15.84 11.27 -6.55
N PRO A 77 16.94 11.85 -6.03
CA PRO A 77 17.37 11.61 -4.65
C PRO A 77 16.32 11.96 -3.58
N LYS A 78 15.35 12.82 -3.90
CA LYS A 78 14.30 13.29 -2.98
C LYS A 78 12.89 12.77 -3.31
N VAL A 79 12.69 12.19 -4.49
CA VAL A 79 11.37 11.76 -4.97
C VAL A 79 11.44 10.30 -5.37
N ALA A 80 10.58 9.50 -4.77
CA ALA A 80 10.37 8.10 -5.14
C ALA A 80 8.90 7.87 -5.48
N SER A 81 8.67 7.07 -6.51
CA SER A 81 7.37 6.56 -6.90
C SER A 81 7.16 5.18 -6.26
N ILE A 82 5.98 4.95 -5.72
CA ILE A 82 5.62 3.78 -4.94
C ILE A 82 4.40 3.14 -5.58
N ARG A 83 4.47 1.83 -5.82
CA ARG A 83 3.32 1.03 -6.24
C ARG A 83 3.37 -0.36 -5.61
N LEU A 84 2.22 -1.01 -5.48
CA LEU A 84 2.16 -2.37 -4.94
C LEU A 84 2.85 -3.36 -5.89
N ASN A 85 3.54 -4.37 -5.35
CA ASN A 85 4.11 -5.45 -6.15
C ASN A 85 2.98 -6.38 -6.64
N HIS A 86 2.52 -6.16 -7.87
CA HIS A 86 1.43 -6.93 -8.49
C HIS A 86 1.89 -8.26 -9.10
N ASP A 87 3.20 -8.53 -9.16
CA ASP A 87 3.73 -9.84 -9.55
C ASP A 87 3.56 -10.87 -8.41
N ASN A 88 3.45 -10.40 -7.16
CA ASN A 88 3.16 -11.26 -6.02
C ASN A 88 1.68 -11.72 -6.04
N PRO A 89 1.38 -13.03 -6.09
CA PRO A 89 0.01 -13.53 -6.17
C PRO A 89 -0.91 -13.08 -5.02
N LEU A 90 -0.37 -12.98 -3.80
CA LEU A 90 -1.15 -12.54 -2.62
C LEU A 90 -1.51 -11.05 -2.72
N LEU A 91 -0.61 -10.23 -3.26
CA LEU A 91 -0.87 -8.80 -3.44
C LEU A 91 -1.79 -8.54 -4.63
N LYS A 92 -1.69 -9.35 -5.68
CA LYS A 92 -2.69 -9.35 -6.76
C LYS A 92 -4.08 -9.70 -6.21
N ARG A 93 -4.19 -10.71 -5.35
CA ARG A 93 -5.43 -11.04 -4.66
C ARG A 93 -5.94 -9.88 -3.80
N LEU A 94 -5.05 -9.20 -3.07
CA LEU A 94 -5.41 -8.02 -2.30
C LEU A 94 -5.95 -6.88 -3.17
N ILE A 95 -5.35 -6.63 -4.33
CA ILE A 95 -5.84 -5.65 -5.31
C ILE A 95 -7.26 -6.02 -5.76
N ASP A 96 -7.51 -7.30 -6.05
CA ASP A 96 -8.83 -7.75 -6.48
C ASP A 96 -9.87 -7.56 -5.36
N LEU A 97 -9.51 -7.87 -4.10
CA LEU A 97 -10.38 -7.61 -2.95
C LEU A 97 -10.66 -6.11 -2.77
N ALA A 98 -9.64 -5.26 -2.88
CA ALA A 98 -9.78 -3.82 -2.78
C ALA A 98 -10.70 -3.25 -3.89
N LYS A 99 -10.57 -3.73 -5.12
CA LYS A 99 -11.42 -3.30 -6.25
C LYS A 99 -12.88 -3.76 -6.10
N ASN A 100 -13.10 -4.98 -5.64
CA ASN A 100 -14.44 -5.57 -5.58
C ASN A 100 -15.21 -5.21 -4.31
N HIS A 101 -14.53 -4.87 -3.22
CA HIS A 101 -15.14 -4.68 -1.90
C HIS A 101 -14.71 -3.39 -1.19
N GLY A 102 -13.77 -2.64 -1.76
CA GLY A 102 -13.15 -1.48 -1.13
C GLY A 102 -13.66 -0.11 -1.60
N GLU A 103 -14.77 -0.04 -2.33
CA GLU A 103 -15.28 1.20 -2.95
C GLU A 103 -15.36 2.37 -1.96
N ASN A 104 -15.97 2.14 -0.79
CA ASN A 104 -16.07 3.16 0.27
C ASN A 104 -14.69 3.68 0.71
N TYR A 105 -13.72 2.78 0.86
CA TYR A 105 -12.37 3.16 1.29
C TYR A 105 -11.59 3.84 0.17
N GLN A 106 -11.79 3.41 -1.08
CA GLN A 106 -11.22 4.06 -2.25
C GLN A 106 -11.70 5.51 -2.39
N GLN A 107 -12.99 5.76 -2.13
CA GLN A 107 -13.54 7.12 -2.13
C GLN A 107 -12.84 8.00 -1.09
N ILE A 108 -12.68 7.52 0.15
CA ILE A 108 -11.97 8.23 1.22
C ILE A 108 -10.53 8.58 0.79
N ILE A 109 -9.81 7.62 0.19
CA ILE A 109 -8.44 7.86 -0.29
C ILE A 109 -8.42 8.93 -1.38
N ASN A 110 -9.34 8.87 -2.34
CA ASN A 110 -9.41 9.85 -3.43
C ASN A 110 -9.69 11.27 -2.90
N GLU A 111 -10.58 11.42 -1.92
CA GLU A 111 -10.85 12.71 -1.27
C GLU A 111 -9.62 13.27 -0.55
N LEU A 112 -8.81 12.41 0.08
CA LEU A 112 -7.54 12.81 0.69
C LEU A 112 -6.51 13.25 -0.34
N MET A 113 -6.51 12.64 -1.53
CA MET A 113 -5.60 13.03 -2.62
C MET A 113 -5.98 14.38 -3.25
N VAL A 114 -7.27 14.67 -3.42
CA VAL A 114 -7.74 15.91 -4.08
C VAL A 114 -7.52 17.15 -3.22
N LYS A 115 -7.56 17.02 -1.88
CA LYS A 115 -7.31 18.16 -0.96
C LYS A 115 -5.88 18.71 -1.04
N GLU A 116 -4.95 18.01 -1.68
CA GLU A 116 -3.54 18.39 -1.77
C GLU A 116 -3.19 19.13 -3.10
N ASP A 117 -4.05 19.04 -4.11
CA ASP A 117 -3.83 19.70 -5.42
C ASP A 117 -4.40 21.15 -5.47
N VAL A 118 -4.92 21.68 -4.35
CA VAL A 118 -5.51 23.03 -4.19
C VAL A 118 -4.73 23.82 -3.15
#